data_AF-A0A955F412-F1
#
_entry.id   AF-A0A955F412-F1
#
_cell.length_a   1.000
_cell.length_b   1.000
_cell.length_c   1.000
_cell.angle_alpha   90.00
_cell.angle_beta   90.00
_cell.angle_gamma   90.00
#
_symmetry.space_group_name_H-M   'P 1'
#
loop_
_entity.id
_entity.type
_entity.pdbx_description
1 polymer ?
#
loop_
_entity_poly.entity_id
_entity_poly.type
_entity_poly.pdbx_seq_one_letter_code
_entity_poly.pdbx_strand_id
1 'polypeptide(L)'
;MSVLHSLLPVFCLVALGCIMGRRFDPGPFSRLALLVTSPALIFVLIHDTRPAASDWLLLGGSALAIMCCCGLVTHLVLRAKLLPGVGRGLYLPAMFWNAGNLGLSVLERSDGLAGKAAGSLVFVTILSAQAVFGTWIAKGRGGGRE
;
A
#
# COMPACT_ATOMS: atom_id res chain seq x y z
N MET A 1 19.18 3.16 15.47
CA MET A 1 19.37 2.21 14.36
C MET A 1 18.75 2.79 13.09
N SER A 2 19.41 2.67 11.94
CA SER A 2 19.02 3.34 10.69
C SER A 2 17.72 2.79 10.10
N VAL A 3 16.92 3.66 9.43
CA VAL A 3 15.69 3.31 8.70
C VAL A 3 15.90 2.12 7.76
N LEU A 4 17.12 1.99 7.24
CA LEU A 4 17.57 0.87 6.42
C LEU A 4 17.27 -0.50 7.05
N HIS A 5 17.36 -0.66 8.37
CA HIS A 5 17.10 -1.95 9.02
C HIS A 5 15.64 -2.40 8.87
N SER A 6 14.69 -1.47 8.86
CA SER A 6 13.26 -1.80 8.66
C SER A 6 12.91 -1.98 7.18
N LEU A 7 13.57 -1.25 6.28
CA LEU A 7 13.27 -1.30 4.84
C LEU A 7 13.99 -2.44 4.11
N LEU A 8 15.22 -2.77 4.53
CA LEU A 8 16.05 -3.81 3.92
C LEU A 8 15.36 -5.18 3.82
N PRO A 9 14.69 -5.70 4.87
CA PRO A 9 13.97 -6.97 4.73
C PRO A 9 12.83 -6.90 3.71
N VAL A 10 12.16 -5.76 3.56
CA VAL A 10 11.10 -5.57 2.54
C VAL A 10 11.68 -5.69 1.14
N PHE A 11 12.78 -5.00 0.86
CA PHE A 11 13.46 -5.07 -0.44
C PHE A 11 14.05 -6.45 -0.72
N CYS A 12 14.62 -7.11 0.30
CA CYS A 12 15.07 -8.49 0.19
C CYS A 12 13.92 -9.44 -0.16
N LEU A 13 12.75 -9.27 0.46
CA LEU A 13 11.56 -10.08 0.16
C LEU A 13 11.10 -9.89 -1.29
N VAL A 14 11.07 -8.64 -1.77
CA VAL A 14 10.72 -8.33 -3.17
C VAL A 14 11.72 -8.96 -4.13
N ALA A 15 13.03 -8.84 -3.86
CA ALA A 15 14.07 -9.44 -4.68
C ALA A 15 13.96 -10.97 -4.73
N LEU A 16 13.73 -11.61 -3.59
CA LEU A 16 13.48 -13.05 -3.49
C LEU A 16 12.22 -13.45 -4.28
N GLY A 17 11.14 -12.67 -4.16
CA GLY A 17 9.91 -12.87 -4.93
C GLY A 17 10.13 -12.77 -6.43
N CYS A 18 10.95 -11.83 -6.90
CA CYS A 18 11.32 -11.73 -8.32
C CYS A 18 12.13 -12.94 -8.82
N ILE A 19 13.02 -13.49 -7.99
CA ILE A 19 13.83 -14.66 -8.34
C ILE A 19 12.96 -15.94 -8.34
N MET A 20 12.18 -16.14 -7.27
CA MET A 20 11.34 -17.33 -7.09
C MET A 20 10.09 -17.33 -7.97
N GLY A 21 9.55 -16.16 -8.32
CA GLY A 21 8.40 -16.01 -9.22
C GLY A 21 8.63 -16.57 -10.62
N ARG A 22 9.88 -16.86 -11.00
CA ARG A 22 10.23 -17.57 -12.24
C ARG A 22 10.01 -19.08 -12.16
N ARG A 23 9.83 -19.65 -10.95
CA ARG A 23 9.71 -21.10 -10.70
C ARG A 23 8.42 -21.50 -9.98
N PHE A 24 7.82 -20.62 -9.22
CA PHE A 24 6.61 -20.87 -8.44
C PHE A 24 5.63 -19.72 -8.61
N ASP A 25 4.32 -20.01 -8.64
CA ASP A 25 3.29 -18.98 -8.57
C ASP A 25 3.23 -18.40 -7.14
N PRO A 26 3.62 -17.14 -6.93
CA PRO A 26 3.58 -16.52 -5.60
C PRO A 26 2.16 -16.11 -5.18
N GLY A 27 1.17 -16.24 -6.06
CA GLY A 27 -0.22 -15.80 -5.85
C GLY A 27 -0.83 -16.26 -4.52
N PRO A 28 -0.79 -17.56 -4.17
CA PRO A 28 -1.38 -18.06 -2.93
C PRO A 28 -0.74 -17.45 -1.68
N PHE A 29 0.60 -17.36 -1.65
CA PHE A 29 1.35 -16.84 -0.50
C PHE A 29 1.14 -15.34 -0.30
N SER A 30 1.18 -14.55 -1.39
CA SER A 30 0.87 -13.12 -1.34
C SER A 30 -0.55 -12.87 -0.86
N ARG A 31 -1.51 -13.69 -1.31
CA ARG A 31 -2.91 -13.57 -0.89
C ARG A 31 -3.09 -13.92 0.58
N LEU A 32 -2.42 -14.95 1.07
CA LEU A 32 -2.43 -15.33 2.48
C LEU A 32 -1.79 -14.24 3.37
N ALA A 33 -0.65 -13.71 2.94
CA ALA A 33 0.02 -12.62 3.63
C ALA A 33 -0.87 -11.37 3.72
N LEU A 34 -1.53 -10.98 2.63
CA LEU A 34 -2.48 -9.86 2.62
C LEU A 34 -3.75 -10.15 3.43
N LEU A 35 -4.31 -11.35 3.35
CA LEU A 35 -5.57 -11.67 4.04
C LEU A 35 -5.41 -11.84 5.55
N VAL A 36 -4.23 -12.25 6.04
CA VAL A 36 -3.98 -12.49 7.46
C VAL A 36 -3.25 -11.32 8.11
N THR A 37 -2.16 -10.85 7.50
CA THR A 37 -1.28 -9.85 8.11
C THR A 37 -1.92 -8.47 8.11
N SER A 38 -2.64 -8.11 7.06
CA SER A 38 -3.30 -6.81 6.96
C SER A 38 -4.35 -6.57 8.05
N PRO A 39 -5.33 -7.46 8.32
CA PRO A 39 -6.29 -7.25 9.41
C PRO A 39 -5.63 -7.32 10.79
N ALA A 40 -4.66 -8.23 10.99
CA ALA A 40 -3.91 -8.29 12.24
C ALA A 40 -3.16 -6.97 12.52
N LEU A 41 -2.52 -6.39 11.49
CA LEU A 41 -1.80 -5.14 11.61
C LEU A 41 -2.73 -3.95 11.88
N ILE A 42 -3.89 -3.88 11.21
CA ILE A 42 -4.91 -2.87 11.52
C ILE A 42 -5.33 -2.95 13.00
N PHE A 43 -5.61 -4.16 13.49
CA PHE A 43 -6.06 -4.37 14.85
C PHE A 43 -5.02 -3.90 15.87
N VAL A 44 -3.76 -4.31 15.69
CA VAL A 44 -2.64 -3.87 16.55
C VAL A 44 -2.47 -2.36 16.51
N LEU A 45 -2.53 -1.75 15.33
CA LEU A 45 -2.39 -0.31 15.17
C LEU A 45 -3.49 0.45 15.93
N ILE A 46 -4.75 0.10 15.72
CA ILE A 46 -5.88 0.77 16.39
C ILE A 46 -5.79 0.59 17.91
N HIS A 47 -5.40 -0.60 18.37
CA HIS A 47 -5.26 -0.90 19.79
C HIS A 47 -4.16 -0.06 20.46
N ASP A 48 -3.00 0.05 19.82
CA ASP A 48 -1.82 0.70 20.41
C ASP A 48 -1.84 2.22 20.29
N THR A 49 -2.37 2.78 19.19
CA THR A 49 -2.26 4.23 18.93
C THR A 49 -3.47 5.04 19.40
N ARG A 50 -4.62 4.40 19.63
CA ARG A 50 -5.89 5.03 20.08
C ARG A 50 -6.11 6.44 19.50
N PRO A 51 -6.13 6.58 18.16
CA PRO A 51 -6.13 7.89 17.53
C PRO A 51 -7.41 8.67 17.85
N ALA A 52 -7.29 9.99 18.00
CA ALA A 52 -8.42 10.87 18.26
C ALA A 52 -9.39 10.88 17.07
N ALA A 53 -10.70 10.92 17.36
CA ALA A 53 -11.76 10.93 16.34
C ALA A 53 -11.62 12.10 15.35
N SER A 54 -11.12 13.25 15.80
CA SER A 54 -10.88 14.46 14.98
C SER A 54 -9.87 14.21 13.86
N ASP A 55 -8.88 13.37 14.11
CA ASP A 55 -7.72 13.21 13.23
C ASP A 55 -8.03 12.27 12.07
N TRP A 56 -9.04 11.41 12.23
CA TRP A 56 -9.52 10.51 11.18
C TRP A 56 -9.99 11.27 9.94
N LEU A 57 -10.72 12.37 10.11
CA LEU A 57 -11.24 13.11 8.98
C LEU A 57 -10.11 13.83 8.22
N LEU A 58 -9.18 14.45 8.95
CA LEU A 58 -8.08 15.21 8.37
C LEU A 58 -7.04 14.28 7.70
N LEU A 59 -6.57 13.25 8.42
CA LEU A 59 -5.53 12.35 7.94
C LEU A 59 -6.08 11.30 6.97
N GLY A 60 -7.26 10.75 7.25
CA GLY A 60 -7.93 9.85 6.31
C GLY A 60 -8.36 10.58 5.03
N GLY A 61 -8.90 11.79 5.16
CA GLY A 61 -9.26 12.63 4.01
C GLY A 61 -8.06 13.01 3.15
N SER A 62 -6.94 13.40 3.77
CA SER A 62 -5.71 13.72 3.03
C SER A 62 -5.10 12.47 2.38
N ALA A 63 -5.12 11.31 3.05
CA ALA A 63 -4.70 10.05 2.44
C ALA A 63 -5.51 9.73 1.17
N LEU A 64 -6.84 9.83 1.23
CA LEU A 64 -7.70 9.63 0.05
C LEU A 64 -7.41 10.64 -1.06
N ALA A 65 -7.19 11.90 -0.71
CA ALA A 65 -6.84 12.93 -1.70
C ALA A 65 -5.52 12.60 -2.41
N ILE A 66 -4.49 12.16 -1.67
CA ILE A 66 -3.21 11.74 -2.23
C ILE A 66 -3.41 10.52 -3.13
N MET A 67 -4.16 9.51 -2.70
CA MET A 67 -4.47 8.32 -3.51
C MET A 67 -5.15 8.69 -4.83
N CYS A 68 -6.14 9.58 -4.79
CA CYS A 68 -6.82 10.08 -5.99
C CYS A 68 -5.87 10.87 -6.89
N CYS A 69 -4.99 11.69 -6.31
CA CYS A 69 -3.97 12.44 -7.05
C CYS A 69 -2.99 11.49 -7.76
N CYS A 70 -2.45 10.50 -7.05
CA CYS A 70 -1.59 9.47 -7.63
C CYS A 70 -2.29 8.68 -8.74
N GLY A 71 -3.58 8.35 -8.56
CA GLY A 71 -4.41 7.71 -9.58
C GLY A 71 -4.59 8.59 -10.81
N LEU A 72 -4.84 9.89 -10.62
CA LEU A 72 -4.98 10.86 -11.71
C LEU A 72 -3.66 11.02 -12.48
N VAL A 73 -2.54 11.20 -11.79
CA VAL A 73 -1.21 11.27 -12.40
C VAL A 73 -0.91 10.00 -13.20
N THR A 74 -1.16 8.83 -12.61
CA THR A 74 -1.00 7.54 -13.30
C THR A 74 -1.86 7.48 -14.56
N HIS A 75 -3.11 7.95 -14.49
CA HIS A 75 -3.99 8.01 -15.66
C HIS A 75 -3.46 8.92 -16.75
N LEU A 76 -2.96 10.11 -16.40
CA LEU A 76 -2.37 11.04 -17.36
C LEU A 76 -1.11 10.45 -18.01
N VAL A 77 -0.24 9.82 -17.21
CA VAL A 77 0.99 9.18 -17.67
C VAL A 77 0.69 8.05 -18.68
N LEU A 78 -0.28 7.18 -18.36
CA LEU A 78 -0.69 6.10 -19.25
C LEU A 78 -1.38 6.63 -20.51
N ARG A 79 -2.24 7.65 -20.38
CA ARG A 79 -2.94 8.26 -21.52
C ARG A 79 -1.98 8.96 -22.47
N ALA A 80 -0.95 9.62 -21.94
CA ALA A 80 0.10 10.28 -22.72
C ALA A 80 1.12 9.30 -23.31
N LYS A 81 0.98 7.98 -23.08
CA LYS A 81 1.89 6.92 -23.54
C LYS A 81 3.35 7.18 -23.16
N LEU A 82 3.59 7.82 -21.99
CA LEU A 82 4.94 8.15 -21.53
C LEU A 82 5.75 6.90 -21.13
N LEU A 83 5.07 5.80 -20.78
CA LEU A 83 5.68 4.49 -20.52
C LEU A 83 5.11 3.43 -21.47
N PRO A 84 5.69 3.28 -22.67
CA PRO A 84 5.26 2.24 -23.61
C PRO A 84 5.46 0.84 -22.99
N GLY A 85 4.44 -0.01 -23.09
CA GLY A 85 4.44 -1.36 -22.53
C GLY A 85 3.96 -1.47 -21.07
N VAL A 86 3.71 -0.35 -20.40
CA VAL A 86 3.14 -0.35 -19.03
C VAL A 86 1.62 -0.18 -19.12
N GLY A 87 0.89 -1.19 -18.64
CA GLY A 87 -0.56 -1.23 -18.68
C GLY A 87 -1.25 -0.68 -17.42
N ARG A 88 -2.54 -1.00 -17.28
CA ARG A 88 -3.37 -0.61 -16.12
C ARG A 88 -2.89 -1.21 -14.80
N GLY A 89 -1.97 -2.19 -14.83
CA GLY A 89 -1.35 -2.72 -13.62
C GLY A 89 -0.67 -1.65 -12.76
N LEU A 90 -0.22 -0.53 -13.35
CA LEU A 90 0.46 0.56 -12.63
C LEU A 90 -0.44 1.29 -11.62
N TYR A 91 -1.76 1.27 -11.79
CA TYR A 91 -2.69 1.92 -10.86
C TYR A 91 -2.61 1.34 -9.45
N LEU A 92 -2.46 0.02 -9.33
CA LEU A 92 -2.43 -0.65 -8.03
C LEU A 92 -1.28 -0.18 -7.14
N PRO A 93 0.00 -0.30 -7.56
CA PRO A 93 1.11 0.13 -6.73
C PRO A 93 1.22 1.66 -6.60
N ALA A 94 0.69 2.44 -7.57
CA ALA A 94 0.72 3.89 -7.50
C ALA A 94 -0.33 4.46 -6.53
N MET A 95 -1.53 3.90 -6.49
CA MET A 95 -2.61 4.37 -5.61
C MET A 95 -2.57 3.71 -4.23
N PHE A 96 -2.14 2.45 -4.15
CA PHE A 96 -2.10 1.67 -2.91
C PHE A 96 -0.64 1.31 -2.57
N TRP A 97 0.13 2.30 -2.15
CA TRP A 97 1.51 2.08 -1.76
C TRP A 97 1.61 1.30 -0.44
N ASN A 98 2.77 0.71 -0.17
CA ASN A 98 3.02 -0.04 1.06
C ASN A 98 3.19 0.91 2.27
N ALA A 99 2.08 1.49 2.70
CA ALA A 99 2.04 2.42 3.83
C ALA A 99 2.39 1.74 5.16
N GLY A 100 2.20 0.41 5.27
CA GLY A 100 2.51 -0.35 6.48
C GLY A 100 4.02 -0.48 6.69
N ASN A 101 4.69 -1.30 5.88
CA ASN A 101 6.10 -1.62 6.11
C ASN A 101 7.06 -0.48 5.72
N LEU A 102 6.70 0.36 4.74
CA LEU A 102 7.52 1.51 4.36
C LEU A 102 7.07 2.78 5.09
N GLY A 103 5.77 3.08 5.07
CA GLY A 103 5.25 4.34 5.63
C GLY A 103 5.35 4.44 7.15
N LEU A 104 4.83 3.45 7.90
CA LEU A 104 4.87 3.46 9.36
C LEU A 104 6.30 3.43 9.90
N SER A 105 7.17 2.60 9.31
CA SER A 105 8.59 2.52 9.71
C SER A 105 9.31 3.86 9.62
N VAL A 106 8.98 4.67 8.60
CA VAL A 106 9.56 6.00 8.42
C VAL A 106 8.97 6.99 9.43
N LEU A 107 7.65 7.01 9.59
CA LEU A 107 6.96 7.93 10.49
C LEU A 107 7.24 7.67 11.97
N GLU A 108 7.31 6.41 12.39
CA GLU A 108 7.72 6.02 13.74
C GLU A 108 9.16 6.48 14.02
N ARG A 109 10.01 6.51 13.00
CA ARG A 109 11.39 6.93 13.18
C ARG A 109 11.57 8.45 13.22
N SER A 110 10.80 9.20 12.43
CA SER A 110 10.86 10.67 12.40
C SER A 110 10.20 11.29 13.63
N ASP A 111 8.98 10.85 13.95
CA ASP A 111 8.09 11.51 14.92
C ASP A 111 7.68 10.59 16.08
N GLY A 112 8.31 9.41 16.20
CA GLY A 112 8.10 8.50 17.32
C GLY A 112 6.67 7.96 17.38
N LEU A 113 6.13 7.91 18.61
CA LEU A 113 4.77 7.39 18.85
C LEU A 113 3.69 8.23 18.16
N ALA A 114 3.87 9.55 18.08
CA ALA A 114 2.93 10.46 17.44
C ALA A 114 2.88 10.23 15.91
N GLY A 115 4.05 10.06 15.29
CA GLY A 115 4.16 9.68 13.88
C GLY A 115 3.52 8.33 13.59
N LYS A 116 3.74 7.34 14.47
CA LYS A 116 3.12 6.01 14.37
C LYS A 116 1.60 6.08 14.46
N ALA A 117 1.06 6.91 15.35
CA ALA A 117 -0.37 7.13 15.48
C ALA A 117 -0.97 7.77 14.21
N ALA A 118 -0.38 8.86 13.72
CA ALA A 118 -0.85 9.49 12.48
C ALA A 118 -0.71 8.56 11.26
N GLY A 119 0.41 7.86 11.14
CA GLY A 119 0.66 6.90 10.08
C GLY A 119 -0.31 5.72 10.11
N SER A 120 -0.76 5.30 11.30
CA SER A 120 -1.72 4.21 11.45
C SER A 120 -3.07 4.54 10.82
N LEU A 121 -3.52 5.79 10.95
CA LEU A 121 -4.75 6.28 10.33
C LEU A 121 -4.66 6.21 8.80
N VAL A 122 -3.58 6.76 8.25
CA VAL A 122 -3.30 6.75 6.81
C VAL A 122 -3.23 5.31 6.29
N PHE A 123 -2.54 4.43 7.01
CA PHE A 123 -2.43 3.01 6.66
C PHE A 123 -3.81 2.32 6.63
N VAL A 124 -4.62 2.48 7.67
CA VAL A 124 -5.97 1.90 7.75
C VAL A 124 -6.84 2.40 6.60
N THR A 125 -6.78 3.69 6.28
CA THR A 125 -7.53 4.28 5.17
C THR A 125 -7.13 3.66 3.83
N ILE A 126 -5.83 3.60 3.53
CA ILE A 126 -5.32 3.04 2.26
C ILE A 126 -5.68 1.56 2.16
N LEU A 127 -5.48 0.80 3.22
CA LEU A 127 -5.72 -0.65 3.23
C LEU A 127 -7.21 -0.97 3.09
N SER A 128 -8.08 -0.20 3.75
CA SER A 128 -9.53 -0.34 3.61
C SER A 128 -9.97 0.00 2.17
N ALA A 129 -9.46 1.11 1.61
CA ALA A 129 -9.74 1.48 0.23
C ALA A 129 -9.19 0.45 -0.76
N GLN A 130 -8.03 -0.15 -0.51
CA GLN A 130 -7.46 -1.21 -1.33
C GLN A 130 -8.32 -2.48 -1.27
N ALA A 131 -8.85 -2.86 -0.11
CA ALA A 131 -9.72 -4.00 0.02
C ALA A 131 -11.03 -3.83 -0.78
N VAL A 132 -11.61 -2.61 -0.76
CA VAL A 132 -12.86 -2.28 -1.46
C VAL A 132 -12.64 -2.08 -2.96
N PHE A 133 -11.71 -1.21 -3.34
CA PHE A 133 -11.53 -0.75 -4.73
C PHE A 133 -10.41 -1.47 -5.47
N GLY A 134 -9.42 -2.01 -4.77
CA GLY A 134 -8.24 -2.61 -5.38
C GLY A 134 -8.60 -3.80 -6.27
N THR A 135 -9.57 -4.63 -5.87
CA THR A 135 -10.04 -5.75 -6.70
C THR A 135 -10.78 -5.28 -7.96
N TRP A 136 -11.55 -4.20 -7.87
CA TRP A 136 -12.24 -3.61 -9.02
C TRP A 136 -11.25 -3.00 -10.03
N ILE A 137 -10.25 -2.27 -9.54
CA ILE A 137 -9.18 -1.68 -10.37
C ILE A 137 -8.34 -2.78 -11.01
N ALA A 138 -7.99 -3.83 -10.25
CA ALA A 138 -7.23 -4.97 -10.75
C ALA A 138 -7.99 -5.77 -11.82
N LYS A 139 -9.33 -5.84 -11.73
CA LYS A 139 -10.14 -6.63 -12.65
C LYS A 139 -10.39 -5.94 -13.99
N GLY A 140 -10.56 -4.61 -14.02
CA GLY A 140 -10.85 -3.85 -15.25
C GLY A 140 -12.13 -4.27 -16.00
N ARG A 141 -12.56 -3.51 -17.01
CA ARG A 141 -13.64 -3.94 -17.94
C ARG A 141 -13.10 -5.06 -18.84
N GLY A 142 -13.39 -6.30 -18.46
CA GLY A 142 -13.08 -7.50 -19.24
C GLY A 142 -11.87 -8.24 -18.68
N GLY A 143 -12.13 -9.34 -17.98
CA GLY A 143 -11.12 -10.33 -17.59
C GLY A 143 -10.57 -11.11 -18.78
N GLY A 144 -10.01 -10.40 -19.76
CA GLY A 144 -9.21 -10.97 -20.82
C GLY A 144 -7.81 -11.19 -20.31
N ARG A 145 -7.39 -12.45 -20.32
CA ARG A 145 -6.01 -12.87 -20.15
C ARG A 145 -5.18 -12.12 -21.21
N GLU A 146 -4.23 -11.30 -20.77
CA GLU A 146 -3.07 -10.96 -21.60
C GLU A 146 -2.20 -12.21 -21.77
#